data_AF-A0A351TIN9-F1
#
_entry.id   AF-A0A351TIN9-F1
#
_cell.length_a   1.000
_cell.length_b   1.000
_cell.length_c   1.000
_cell.angle_alpha   90.00
_cell.angle_beta   90.00
_cell.angle_gamma   90.00
#
_symmetry.space_group_name_H-M   'P 1'
#
loop_
_entity.id
_entity.type
_entity.pdbx_description
1 polymer ?
#
loop_
_entity_poly.entity_id
_entity_poly.type
_entity_poly.pdbx_seq_one_letter_code
_entity_poly.pdbx_strand_id
1 'polypeptide(L)'
;MPLRKESNMIQELERYYEGYCESIRKEADILRMEEMPEITEELFAIYENTGNRLIYEAVYFKRRKYLAVFGLKAILDRQERDIAKLEEILTGICAEECWALPAHVNRKADKDWRICVDLFAAETAQTLSEITALLEDVLSEDTVKAVRQEVMRRVLIPFSASRAPYSHWEYGASNWCAVCGGSIGSAAIYLMKDRPEELEPLLERICYSLKAFYLKSFAEDGACLEGLGYFTYGMTYFTGFAQQLYEFTAGKQNLFEIEKLAEIAAFQAKCYFQSGRTVSFADGYTDDTFQMGLTCLLAMKCPEAEIPPMERAAGLNDDSCYRFMGLYRNLIWTRAYLDFLRAGQSAYALHGGSRTQFFAESFQEGQQAAVSEPDTGKKNSSGRMIVLPDAQWVICRSKNGAGMAAKGGHNAEPHNHNDAGSFFYLVGKDFLLTDLGCGEYTRDYFSEKRYEYLCCRSLGHNVPVINGGEQLAGEEYRCDAFETDGHGRTVISFAGAYGNPKLQSLIRTLDWEEEDGTLQVEDCFRFREPLQSVKENLITPWKPEIQGNVIRIQGAENSCEIRIEGAPVEAECIRQDFNDHEGCRRDVWLIQWEISAADMAEQTSARFTVKAV
;
A
#
# COMPACT_ATOMS: atom_id res chain seq x y z
N MET A 1 1.23 -31.91 13.44
CA MET A 1 0.89 -30.47 13.57
C MET A 1 1.09 -29.70 12.27
N PRO A 2 2.25 -29.73 11.56
CA PRO A 2 2.45 -28.95 10.33
C PRO A 2 1.53 -29.38 9.17
N LEU A 3 1.37 -30.68 8.92
CA LEU A 3 0.44 -31.20 7.90
C LEU A 3 -1.02 -30.73 8.07
N ARG A 4 -1.47 -30.51 9.32
CA ARG A 4 -2.84 -30.04 9.61
C ARG A 4 -3.01 -28.55 9.32
N LYS A 5 -1.97 -27.72 9.56
CA LYS A 5 -1.97 -26.30 9.19
C LYS A 5 -1.94 -26.13 7.68
N GLU A 6 -1.11 -26.91 6.98
CA GLU A 6 -1.05 -26.89 5.51
C GLU A 6 -2.35 -27.37 4.86
N SER A 7 -2.96 -28.44 5.39
CA SER A 7 -4.26 -28.90 4.92
C SER A 7 -5.36 -27.86 5.13
N ASN A 8 -5.30 -27.02 6.17
CA ASN A 8 -6.26 -25.94 6.38
C ASN A 8 -6.06 -24.79 5.38
N MET A 9 -4.81 -24.39 5.16
CA MET A 9 -4.44 -23.33 4.20
C MET A 9 -4.87 -23.68 2.77
N ILE A 10 -4.68 -24.93 2.32
CA ILE A 10 -5.15 -25.37 1.00
C ILE A 10 -6.67 -25.21 0.88
N GLN A 11 -7.44 -25.61 1.89
CA GLN A 11 -8.90 -25.48 1.88
C GLN A 11 -9.36 -24.03 1.85
N GLU A 12 -8.68 -23.14 2.58
CA GLU A 12 -8.97 -21.69 2.57
C GLU A 12 -8.68 -21.07 1.21
N LEU A 13 -7.56 -21.44 0.58
CA LEU A 13 -7.18 -20.99 -0.76
C LEU A 13 -8.13 -21.53 -1.84
N GLU A 14 -8.57 -22.80 -1.73
CA GLU A 14 -9.57 -23.38 -2.63
C GLU A 14 -10.90 -22.62 -2.54
N ARG A 15 -11.37 -22.34 -1.31
CA ARG A 15 -12.60 -21.56 -1.09
C ARG A 15 -12.49 -20.14 -1.63
N TYR A 16 -11.36 -19.47 -1.38
CA TYR A 16 -11.11 -18.14 -1.93
C TYR A 16 -11.16 -18.18 -3.47
N TYR A 17 -10.45 -19.12 -4.09
CA TYR A 17 -10.36 -19.23 -5.54
C TYR A 17 -11.73 -19.49 -6.17
N GLU A 18 -12.50 -20.45 -5.64
CA GLU A 18 -13.84 -20.75 -6.14
C GLU A 18 -14.78 -19.55 -6.01
N GLY A 19 -14.78 -18.90 -4.84
CA GLY A 19 -15.55 -17.68 -4.60
C GLY A 19 -15.15 -16.53 -5.52
N TYR A 20 -13.85 -16.37 -5.80
CA TYR A 20 -13.34 -15.36 -6.71
C TYR A 20 -13.82 -15.61 -8.16
N CYS A 21 -13.72 -16.84 -8.66
CA CYS A 21 -14.27 -17.21 -9.97
C CYS A 21 -15.78 -16.98 -10.07
N GLU A 22 -16.54 -17.34 -9.04
CA GLU A 22 -17.99 -17.11 -9.02
C GLU A 22 -18.33 -15.61 -8.98
N SER A 23 -17.54 -14.81 -8.24
CA SER A 23 -17.71 -13.35 -8.20
C SER A 23 -17.54 -12.70 -9.57
N ILE A 24 -16.58 -13.15 -10.39
CA ILE A 24 -16.38 -12.67 -11.77
C ILE A 24 -17.63 -12.95 -12.62
N ARG A 25 -18.15 -14.18 -12.54
CA ARG A 25 -19.35 -14.56 -13.30
C ARG A 25 -20.57 -13.74 -12.89
N LYS A 26 -20.79 -13.60 -11.59
CA LYS A 26 -21.90 -12.81 -11.03
C LYS A 26 -21.80 -11.33 -11.43
N GLU A 27 -20.62 -10.73 -11.31
CA GLU A 27 -20.42 -9.33 -11.65
C GLU A 27 -20.60 -9.08 -13.15
N ALA A 28 -20.16 -10.00 -14.00
CA ALA A 28 -20.40 -9.92 -15.44
C ALA A 28 -21.90 -9.96 -15.78
N ASP A 29 -22.68 -10.80 -15.10
CA ASP A 29 -24.14 -10.87 -15.29
C ASP A 29 -24.83 -9.57 -14.81
N ILE A 30 -24.35 -8.93 -13.74
CA ILE A 30 -24.85 -7.63 -13.26
C ILE A 30 -24.55 -6.53 -14.30
N LEU A 31 -23.28 -6.37 -14.68
CA LEU A 31 -22.85 -5.32 -15.61
C LEU A 31 -23.47 -5.49 -17.01
N ARG A 32 -23.83 -6.70 -17.40
CA ARG A 32 -24.54 -6.95 -18.67
C ARG A 32 -25.92 -6.28 -18.73
N MET A 33 -26.53 -6.05 -17.58
CA MET A 33 -27.83 -5.37 -17.47
C MET A 33 -27.69 -3.85 -17.37
N GLU A 34 -26.46 -3.35 -17.32
CA GLU A 34 -26.13 -1.93 -17.24
C GLU A 34 -25.49 -1.46 -18.56
N GLU A 35 -25.47 -0.15 -18.76
CA GLU A 35 -24.72 0.47 -19.85
C GLU A 35 -23.35 0.94 -19.34
N MET A 36 -22.31 0.77 -20.16
CA MET A 36 -20.99 1.32 -19.83
C MET A 36 -21.08 2.85 -19.95
N PRO A 37 -20.76 3.60 -18.87
CA PRO A 37 -21.00 5.03 -18.87
C PRO A 37 -20.06 5.75 -19.86
N GLU A 38 -20.52 6.87 -20.41
CA GLU A 38 -19.74 7.71 -21.31
C GLU A 38 -18.82 8.66 -20.54
N ILE A 39 -17.61 8.86 -21.05
CA ILE A 39 -16.72 9.95 -20.62
C ILE A 39 -16.91 11.12 -21.58
N THR A 40 -17.14 12.32 -21.03
CA THR A 40 -17.31 13.54 -21.81
C THR A 40 -16.23 14.57 -21.48
N GLU A 41 -16.07 15.53 -22.39
CA GLU A 41 -15.19 16.68 -22.21
C GLU A 41 -15.57 17.51 -20.98
N GLU A 42 -16.88 17.68 -20.73
CA GLU A 42 -17.40 18.40 -19.58
C GLU A 42 -17.01 17.72 -18.27
N LEU A 43 -17.10 16.37 -18.20
CA LEU A 43 -16.65 15.61 -17.05
C LEU A 43 -15.14 15.77 -16.84
N PHE A 44 -14.35 15.71 -17.91
CA PHE A 44 -12.89 15.88 -17.84
C PHE A 44 -12.51 17.25 -17.28
N ALA A 45 -13.21 18.30 -17.70
CA ALA A 45 -12.95 19.68 -17.29
C ALA A 45 -13.33 20.00 -15.83
N ILE A 46 -14.08 19.13 -15.13
CA ILE A 46 -14.48 19.34 -13.72
C ILE A 46 -13.25 19.54 -12.84
N TYR A 47 -12.20 18.73 -13.02
CA TYR A 47 -10.98 18.84 -12.23
C TYR A 47 -10.27 20.19 -12.47
N GLU A 48 -10.13 20.61 -13.73
CA GLU A 48 -9.46 21.89 -14.05
C GLU A 48 -10.18 23.08 -13.39
N ASN A 49 -11.51 23.02 -13.36
CA ASN A 49 -12.37 24.09 -12.84
C ASN A 49 -12.50 24.09 -11.32
N THR A 50 -12.59 22.91 -10.69
CA THR A 50 -12.97 22.78 -9.27
C THR A 50 -11.90 22.11 -8.40
N GLY A 51 -10.96 21.38 -9.00
CA GLY A 51 -10.00 20.54 -8.28
C GLY A 51 -10.57 19.20 -7.81
N ASN A 52 -11.86 18.92 -8.04
CA ASN A 52 -12.48 17.64 -7.70
C ASN A 52 -12.01 16.52 -8.64
N ARG A 53 -11.62 15.39 -8.07
CA ARG A 53 -11.18 14.20 -8.80
C ARG A 53 -12.27 13.13 -8.90
N LEU A 54 -13.02 12.95 -7.81
CA LEU A 54 -13.94 11.83 -7.60
C LEU A 54 -15.04 11.72 -8.67
N ILE A 55 -15.57 12.84 -9.18
CA ILE A 55 -16.67 12.78 -10.17
C ILE A 55 -16.23 12.12 -11.47
N TYR A 56 -15.08 12.51 -12.02
CA TYR A 56 -14.54 11.90 -13.23
C TYR A 56 -14.06 10.47 -12.96
N GLU A 57 -13.34 10.28 -11.84
CA GLU A 57 -12.79 8.99 -11.44
C GLU A 57 -13.87 7.91 -11.28
N ALA A 58 -15.04 8.25 -10.71
CA ALA A 58 -16.16 7.31 -10.60
C ALA A 58 -16.60 6.76 -11.96
N VAL A 59 -16.70 7.62 -12.99
CA VAL A 59 -17.07 7.21 -14.36
C VAL A 59 -15.93 6.42 -15.01
N TYR A 60 -14.70 6.92 -14.90
CA TYR A 60 -13.51 6.29 -15.47
C TYR A 60 -13.30 4.88 -14.92
N PHE A 61 -13.32 4.70 -13.60
CA PHE A 61 -13.10 3.40 -12.97
C PHE A 61 -14.28 2.45 -13.16
N LYS A 62 -15.52 2.94 -13.34
CA LYS A 62 -16.63 2.08 -13.79
C LYS A 62 -16.33 1.49 -15.17
N ARG A 63 -15.74 2.24 -16.10
CA ARG A 63 -15.32 1.69 -17.42
C ARG A 63 -14.18 0.69 -17.29
N ARG A 64 -13.21 0.94 -16.41
CA ARG A 64 -12.15 -0.04 -16.08
C ARG A 64 -12.70 -1.32 -15.44
N LYS A 65 -13.75 -1.21 -14.61
CA LYS A 65 -14.54 -2.35 -14.12
C LYS A 65 -15.13 -3.18 -15.26
N TYR A 66 -15.80 -2.56 -16.23
CA TYR A 66 -16.31 -3.27 -17.41
C TYR A 66 -15.19 -4.04 -18.12
N LEU A 67 -14.07 -3.38 -18.40
CA LEU A 67 -12.92 -3.98 -19.08
C LEU A 67 -12.35 -5.16 -18.30
N ALA A 68 -12.11 -4.99 -17.00
CA ALA A 68 -11.54 -6.03 -16.16
C ALA A 68 -12.50 -7.23 -16.01
N VAL A 69 -13.77 -6.99 -15.67
CA VAL A 69 -14.75 -8.06 -15.44
C VAL A 69 -15.01 -8.87 -16.71
N PHE A 70 -15.26 -8.21 -17.85
CA PHE A 70 -15.49 -8.93 -19.10
C PHE A 70 -14.22 -9.56 -19.67
N GLY A 71 -13.05 -8.95 -19.47
CA GLY A 71 -11.75 -9.55 -19.77
C GLY A 71 -11.54 -10.86 -19.02
N LEU A 72 -11.70 -10.84 -17.68
CA LEU A 72 -11.59 -12.02 -16.83
C LEU A 72 -12.65 -13.07 -17.17
N LYS A 73 -13.90 -12.65 -17.39
CA LYS A 73 -15.02 -13.55 -17.75
C LYS A 73 -14.76 -14.26 -19.07
N ALA A 74 -14.28 -13.55 -20.09
CA ALA A 74 -13.96 -14.12 -21.39
C ALA A 74 -12.79 -15.10 -21.30
N ILE A 75 -11.74 -14.78 -20.53
CA ILE A 75 -10.61 -15.70 -20.26
C ILE A 75 -11.09 -16.96 -19.51
N LEU A 76 -11.99 -16.81 -18.54
CA LEU A 76 -12.43 -17.91 -17.68
C LEU A 76 -13.35 -18.89 -18.40
N ASP A 77 -14.37 -18.39 -19.10
CA ASP A 77 -15.47 -19.23 -19.62
C ASP A 77 -15.56 -19.28 -21.15
N ARG A 78 -14.88 -18.37 -21.86
CA ARG A 78 -14.82 -18.31 -23.34
C ARG A 78 -16.18 -18.36 -24.07
N GLN A 79 -17.24 -17.81 -23.47
CA GLN A 79 -18.57 -17.80 -24.10
C GLN A 79 -18.67 -16.68 -25.15
N GLU A 80 -19.25 -16.98 -26.31
CA GLU A 80 -19.42 -16.02 -27.42
C GLU A 80 -20.10 -14.71 -26.99
N ARG A 81 -21.12 -14.79 -26.12
CA ARG A 81 -21.83 -13.60 -25.60
C ARG A 81 -20.97 -12.70 -24.70
N ASP A 82 -19.95 -13.25 -24.05
CA ASP A 82 -19.02 -12.50 -23.21
C ASP A 82 -17.93 -11.87 -24.07
N ILE A 83 -17.44 -12.62 -25.07
CA ILE A 83 -16.47 -12.14 -26.08
C ILE A 83 -17.07 -10.97 -26.87
N ALA A 84 -18.29 -11.10 -27.39
CA ALA A 84 -18.93 -10.01 -28.14
C ALA A 84 -19.10 -8.73 -27.29
N LYS A 85 -19.43 -8.87 -26.00
CA LYS A 85 -19.51 -7.72 -25.08
C LYS A 85 -18.13 -7.13 -24.78
N LEU A 86 -17.11 -7.98 -24.66
CA LEU A 86 -15.73 -7.53 -24.50
C LEU A 86 -15.24 -6.73 -25.71
N GLU A 87 -15.57 -7.12 -26.95
CA GLU A 87 -15.20 -6.37 -28.15
C GLU A 87 -15.81 -4.97 -28.18
N GLU A 88 -17.09 -4.83 -27.78
CA GLU A 88 -17.76 -3.54 -27.60
C GLU A 88 -17.01 -2.67 -26.57
N ILE A 89 -16.61 -3.26 -25.44
CA ILE A 89 -15.87 -2.58 -24.38
C ILE A 89 -14.48 -2.17 -24.87
N LEU A 90 -13.69 -3.07 -25.47
CA LEU A 90 -12.37 -2.78 -26.02
C LEU A 90 -12.42 -1.61 -27.00
N THR A 91 -13.41 -1.63 -27.92
CA THR A 91 -13.66 -0.53 -28.86
C THR A 91 -13.95 0.77 -28.14
N GLY A 92 -14.83 0.73 -27.12
CA GLY A 92 -15.18 1.89 -26.31
C GLY A 92 -14.00 2.49 -25.54
N ILE A 93 -13.10 1.66 -24.99
CA ILE A 93 -11.90 2.10 -24.27
C ILE A 93 -10.88 2.71 -25.25
N CYS A 94 -10.68 2.10 -26.42
CA CYS A 94 -9.82 2.65 -27.47
C CYS A 94 -10.30 4.02 -27.98
N ALA A 95 -11.62 4.25 -27.99
CA ALA A 95 -12.23 5.50 -28.42
C ALA A 95 -12.13 6.65 -27.40
N GLU A 96 -11.69 6.39 -26.16
CA GLU A 96 -11.51 7.45 -25.15
C GLU A 96 -10.54 8.52 -25.63
N GLU A 97 -10.85 9.79 -25.38
CA GLU A 97 -10.02 10.89 -25.87
C GLU A 97 -8.62 10.92 -25.22
N CYS A 98 -8.55 10.57 -23.94
CA CYS A 98 -7.32 10.46 -23.16
C CYS A 98 -7.44 9.27 -22.19
N TRP A 99 -6.35 8.53 -21.97
CA TRP A 99 -6.31 7.44 -20.98
C TRP A 99 -5.76 7.88 -19.62
N ALA A 100 -5.09 9.02 -19.54
CA ALA A 100 -4.64 9.62 -18.29
C ALA A 100 -5.81 10.30 -17.56
N LEU A 101 -5.73 10.39 -16.24
CA LEU A 101 -6.71 11.15 -15.46
C LEU A 101 -6.52 12.67 -15.65
N PRO A 102 -7.59 13.47 -15.52
CA PRO A 102 -7.50 14.93 -15.57
C PRO A 102 -6.46 15.51 -14.61
N ALA A 103 -6.26 14.87 -13.45
CA ALA A 103 -5.29 15.30 -12.45
C ALA A 103 -3.83 15.18 -12.90
N HIS A 104 -3.55 14.39 -13.94
CA HIS A 104 -2.19 14.10 -14.41
C HIS A 104 -1.83 14.84 -15.70
N VAL A 105 -2.77 15.61 -16.25
CA VAL A 105 -2.57 16.36 -17.51
C VAL A 105 -2.77 17.86 -17.28
N ASN A 106 -2.13 18.68 -18.13
CA ASN A 106 -2.31 20.12 -18.11
C ASN A 106 -2.77 20.61 -19.49
N ARG A 107 -4.08 20.65 -19.73
CA ARG A 107 -4.63 20.98 -21.05
C ARG A 107 -4.39 22.43 -21.49
N LYS A 108 -4.11 23.30 -20.52
CA LYS A 108 -3.84 24.73 -20.75
C LYS A 108 -2.42 24.95 -21.26
N ALA A 109 -1.47 24.16 -20.77
CA ALA A 109 -0.05 24.32 -21.09
C ALA A 109 0.44 23.32 -22.15
N ASP A 110 -0.15 22.14 -22.21
CA ASP A 110 0.25 21.06 -23.09
C ASP A 110 -0.77 20.86 -24.22
N LYS A 111 -0.34 21.03 -25.47
CA LYS A 111 -1.17 20.82 -26.66
C LYS A 111 -1.39 19.35 -26.97
N ASP A 112 -0.48 18.49 -26.49
CA ASP A 112 -0.48 17.05 -26.71
C ASP A 112 -1.02 16.29 -25.49
N TRP A 113 -1.72 16.96 -24.58
CA TRP A 113 -2.24 16.41 -23.31
C TRP A 113 -3.04 15.10 -23.41
N ARG A 114 -3.56 14.79 -24.60
CA ARG A 114 -4.28 13.54 -24.90
C ARG A 114 -3.35 12.31 -24.95
N ILE A 115 -2.05 12.54 -25.13
CA ILE A 115 -1.00 11.55 -25.13
C ILE A 115 -0.09 11.83 -23.94
N CYS A 116 -0.51 11.33 -22.79
CA CYS A 116 0.24 11.39 -21.54
C CYS A 116 0.49 9.95 -21.06
N VAL A 117 1.76 9.53 -20.99
CA VAL A 117 2.11 8.21 -20.44
C VAL A 117 2.28 8.34 -18.92
N ASP A 118 1.14 8.33 -18.23
CA ASP A 118 1.00 8.28 -16.78
C ASP A 118 0.67 6.86 -16.30
N LEU A 119 0.36 6.73 -15.00
CA LEU A 119 -0.14 5.48 -14.39
C LEU A 119 -1.26 4.87 -15.22
N PHE A 120 -2.36 5.61 -15.42
CA PHE A 120 -3.60 5.07 -15.95
C PHE A 120 -3.54 4.77 -17.44
N ALA A 121 -2.79 5.56 -18.22
CA ALA A 121 -2.52 5.27 -19.61
C ALA A 121 -1.65 4.02 -19.78
N ALA A 122 -0.60 3.87 -18.96
CA ALA A 122 0.26 2.70 -18.99
C ALA A 122 -0.52 1.43 -18.57
N GLU A 123 -1.29 1.47 -17.49
CA GLU A 123 -2.13 0.37 -17.02
C GLU A 123 -3.20 -0.03 -18.05
N THR A 124 -3.82 0.96 -18.72
CA THR A 124 -4.77 0.71 -19.80
C THR A 124 -4.08 -0.02 -20.96
N ALA A 125 -2.89 0.44 -21.37
CA ALA A 125 -2.11 -0.23 -22.41
C ALA A 125 -1.73 -1.67 -22.04
N GLN A 126 -1.32 -1.91 -20.80
CA GLN A 126 -1.02 -3.24 -20.28
C GLN A 126 -2.25 -4.15 -20.35
N THR A 127 -3.38 -3.68 -19.83
CA THR A 127 -4.64 -4.43 -19.77
C THR A 127 -5.11 -4.81 -21.17
N LEU A 128 -5.18 -3.85 -22.09
CA LEU A 128 -5.62 -4.08 -23.46
C LEU A 128 -4.71 -5.07 -24.21
N SER A 129 -3.40 -4.92 -24.04
CA SER A 129 -2.41 -5.79 -24.72
C SER A 129 -2.48 -7.22 -24.21
N GLU A 130 -2.61 -7.41 -22.89
CA GLU A 130 -2.66 -8.75 -22.31
C GLU A 130 -3.99 -9.46 -22.61
N ILE A 131 -5.13 -8.78 -22.48
CA ILE A 131 -6.44 -9.36 -22.83
C ILE A 131 -6.46 -9.79 -24.30
N THR A 132 -6.01 -8.94 -25.21
CA THR A 132 -6.04 -9.27 -26.65
C THR A 132 -5.07 -10.38 -27.01
N ALA A 133 -3.91 -10.48 -26.36
CA ALA A 133 -2.98 -11.59 -26.56
C ALA A 133 -3.53 -12.92 -26.03
N LEU A 134 -4.23 -12.93 -24.89
CA LEU A 134 -4.80 -14.16 -24.29
C LEU A 134 -6.03 -14.69 -25.03
N LEU A 135 -6.70 -13.83 -25.80
CA LEU A 135 -7.94 -14.13 -26.52
C LEU A 135 -7.80 -13.94 -28.04
N GLU A 136 -6.57 -13.93 -28.57
CA GLU A 136 -6.30 -13.65 -29.98
C GLU A 136 -6.99 -14.63 -30.94
N ASP A 137 -7.28 -15.85 -30.48
CA ASP A 137 -7.93 -16.91 -31.25
C ASP A 137 -9.46 -16.78 -31.32
N VAL A 138 -10.06 -15.91 -30.51
CA VAL A 138 -11.53 -15.73 -30.45
C VAL A 138 -12.01 -14.30 -30.65
N LEU A 139 -11.15 -13.30 -30.49
CA LEU A 139 -11.46 -11.90 -30.82
C LEU A 139 -11.35 -11.68 -32.34
N SER A 140 -12.15 -10.76 -32.87
CA SER A 140 -12.05 -10.32 -34.26
C SER A 140 -10.69 -9.66 -34.54
N GLU A 141 -10.16 -9.91 -35.74
CA GLU A 141 -8.92 -9.28 -36.18
C GLU A 141 -8.97 -7.75 -36.14
N ASP A 142 -10.14 -7.16 -36.44
CA ASP A 142 -10.33 -5.72 -36.45
C ASP A 142 -10.21 -5.13 -35.04
N THR A 143 -10.78 -5.80 -34.03
CA THR A 143 -10.64 -5.39 -32.62
C THR A 143 -9.17 -5.46 -32.18
N VAL A 144 -8.49 -6.57 -32.47
CA VAL A 144 -7.07 -6.75 -32.12
C VAL A 144 -6.19 -5.69 -32.80
N LYS A 145 -6.44 -5.39 -34.07
CA LYS A 145 -5.73 -4.34 -34.82
C LYS A 145 -5.99 -2.95 -34.23
N ALA A 146 -7.24 -2.62 -33.89
CA ALA A 146 -7.59 -1.34 -33.28
C ALA A 146 -6.91 -1.13 -31.93
N VAL A 147 -6.93 -2.16 -31.06
CA VAL A 147 -6.22 -2.13 -29.78
C VAL A 147 -4.73 -1.92 -29.98
N ARG A 148 -4.09 -2.69 -30.87
CA ARG A 148 -2.66 -2.54 -31.15
C ARG A 148 -2.33 -1.13 -31.62
N GLN A 149 -3.14 -0.55 -32.53
CA GLN A 149 -2.93 0.80 -33.03
C GLN A 149 -2.95 1.84 -31.90
N GLU A 150 -3.96 1.79 -31.03
CA GLU A 150 -4.11 2.77 -29.96
C GLU A 150 -3.04 2.62 -28.86
N VAL A 151 -2.69 1.39 -28.47
CA VAL A 151 -1.60 1.16 -27.50
C VAL A 151 -0.26 1.64 -28.06
N MET A 152 0.04 1.33 -29.32
CA MET A 152 1.25 1.82 -29.98
C MET A 152 1.27 3.35 -30.02
N ARG A 153 0.17 3.98 -30.46
CA ARG A 153 0.07 5.42 -30.65
C ARG A 153 0.17 6.21 -29.35
N ARG A 154 -0.46 5.75 -28.27
CA ARG A 154 -0.61 6.50 -27.02
C ARG A 154 0.48 6.23 -26.00
N VAL A 155 1.08 5.04 -26.02
CA VAL A 155 2.01 4.61 -24.96
C VAL A 155 3.36 4.17 -25.51
N LEU A 156 3.39 3.12 -26.34
CA LEU A 156 4.67 2.50 -26.72
C LEU A 156 5.51 3.41 -27.61
N ILE A 157 4.95 4.03 -28.65
CA ILE A 157 5.68 4.96 -29.53
C ILE A 157 6.14 6.21 -28.76
N PRO A 158 5.27 6.94 -28.03
CA PRO A 158 5.71 8.10 -27.26
C PRO A 158 6.81 7.80 -26.25
N PHE A 159 6.71 6.68 -25.51
CA PHE A 159 7.75 6.28 -24.57
C PHE A 159 9.06 5.93 -25.29
N SER A 160 9.00 5.07 -26.33
CA SER A 160 10.18 4.63 -27.09
C SER A 160 10.93 5.79 -27.75
N ALA A 161 10.19 6.76 -28.30
CA ALA A 161 10.75 7.91 -28.99
C ALA A 161 11.28 9.01 -28.02
N SER A 162 10.92 8.93 -26.75
CA SER A 162 11.35 9.91 -25.74
C SER A 162 12.80 9.69 -25.30
N ARG A 163 13.45 10.77 -24.85
CA ARG A 163 14.68 10.67 -24.08
C ARG A 163 14.36 10.22 -22.65
N ALA A 164 15.19 9.36 -22.08
CA ALA A 164 15.11 9.04 -20.65
C ALA A 164 15.64 10.19 -19.76
N PRO A 165 14.98 10.51 -18.65
CA PRO A 165 13.67 10.00 -18.24
C PRO A 165 12.52 10.63 -19.04
N TYR A 166 11.49 9.84 -19.35
CA TYR A 166 10.25 10.26 -20.03
C TYR A 166 9.51 11.32 -19.19
N SER A 167 9.37 11.04 -17.90
CA SER A 167 8.76 11.91 -16.89
C SER A 167 9.37 11.60 -15.52
N HIS A 168 8.93 12.32 -14.48
CA HIS A 168 9.41 12.15 -13.09
C HIS A 168 9.31 10.71 -12.59
N TRP A 169 8.34 9.92 -13.10
CA TRP A 169 8.14 8.55 -12.66
C TRP A 169 9.24 7.59 -13.11
N GLU A 170 9.91 7.82 -14.24
CA GLU A 170 10.84 6.82 -14.80
C GLU A 170 12.06 6.63 -13.91
N TYR A 171 12.59 7.74 -13.38
CA TYR A 171 13.70 7.77 -12.42
C TYR A 171 13.24 8.23 -11.04
N GLY A 172 11.97 7.98 -10.71
CA GLY A 172 11.36 8.31 -9.42
C GLY A 172 11.43 7.14 -8.43
N ALA A 173 11.63 7.44 -7.15
CA ALA A 173 11.64 6.46 -6.06
C ALA A 173 10.23 6.30 -5.46
N SER A 174 9.26 5.85 -6.27
CA SER A 174 7.89 5.58 -5.84
C SER A 174 7.25 4.46 -6.65
N ASN A 175 6.04 4.04 -6.23
CA ASN A 175 5.24 3.07 -6.95
C ASN A 175 5.02 3.42 -8.45
N TRP A 176 5.03 4.71 -8.83
CA TRP A 176 4.86 5.12 -10.22
C TRP A 176 5.91 4.53 -11.16
N CYS A 177 7.15 4.36 -10.69
CA CYS A 177 8.21 3.73 -11.47
C CYS A 177 7.85 2.29 -11.84
N ALA A 178 7.37 1.51 -10.86
CA ALA A 178 6.93 0.13 -11.06
C ALA A 178 5.69 0.01 -11.92
N VAL A 179 4.68 0.85 -11.66
CA VAL A 179 3.40 0.78 -12.35
C VAL A 179 3.54 1.16 -13.82
N CYS A 180 4.13 2.32 -14.12
CA CYS A 180 4.33 2.76 -15.49
C CYS A 180 5.33 1.86 -16.22
N GLY A 181 6.52 1.63 -15.63
CA GLY A 181 7.57 0.82 -16.24
C GLY A 181 7.14 -0.63 -16.48
N GLY A 182 6.57 -1.28 -15.46
CA GLY A 182 6.06 -2.64 -15.56
C GLY A 182 4.94 -2.76 -16.59
N SER A 183 4.00 -1.82 -16.61
CA SER A 183 2.90 -1.81 -17.59
C SER A 183 3.39 -1.66 -19.03
N ILE A 184 4.29 -0.71 -19.29
CA ILE A 184 4.87 -0.47 -20.62
C ILE A 184 5.66 -1.70 -21.08
N GLY A 185 6.48 -2.29 -20.19
CA GLY A 185 7.29 -3.47 -20.51
C GLY A 185 6.42 -4.67 -20.85
N SER A 186 5.34 -4.88 -20.07
CA SER A 186 4.35 -5.92 -20.31
C SER A 186 3.66 -5.74 -21.68
N ALA A 187 3.17 -4.53 -21.98
CA ALA A 187 2.53 -4.22 -23.26
C ALA A 187 3.50 -4.41 -24.44
N ALA A 188 4.76 -4.00 -24.30
CA ALA A 188 5.79 -4.15 -25.31
C ALA A 188 6.09 -5.62 -25.63
N ILE A 189 6.16 -6.50 -24.62
CA ILE A 189 6.36 -7.95 -24.82
C ILE A 189 5.25 -8.54 -25.71
N TYR A 190 3.98 -8.19 -25.45
CA TYR A 190 2.87 -8.70 -26.24
C TYR A 190 2.83 -8.14 -27.67
N LEU A 191 3.07 -6.84 -27.83
CA LEU A 191 2.80 -6.13 -29.09
C LEU A 191 4.03 -5.93 -29.98
N MET A 192 5.26 -6.04 -29.46
CA MET A 192 6.49 -5.76 -30.22
C MET A 192 7.38 -6.99 -30.41
N LYS A 193 6.88 -8.21 -30.14
CA LYS A 193 7.62 -9.47 -30.35
C LYS A 193 8.16 -9.66 -31.77
N ASP A 194 7.53 -9.01 -32.75
CA ASP A 194 7.93 -9.00 -34.16
C ASP A 194 8.98 -7.92 -34.51
N ARG A 195 9.45 -7.13 -33.53
CA ARG A 195 10.39 -6.01 -33.68
C ARG A 195 11.49 -6.04 -32.60
N PRO A 196 12.32 -7.10 -32.55
CA PRO A 196 13.30 -7.30 -31.47
C PRO A 196 14.29 -6.13 -31.34
N GLU A 197 14.68 -5.50 -32.45
CA GLU A 197 15.58 -4.34 -32.47
C GLU A 197 15.02 -3.09 -31.79
N GLU A 198 13.70 -2.95 -31.72
CA GLU A 198 13.01 -1.89 -30.97
C GLU A 198 12.71 -2.34 -29.52
N LEU A 199 12.34 -3.61 -29.35
CA LEU A 199 11.91 -4.17 -28.07
C LEU A 199 13.08 -4.30 -27.07
N GLU A 200 14.24 -4.79 -27.49
CA GLU A 200 15.37 -5.05 -26.58
C GLU A 200 15.84 -3.77 -25.84
N PRO A 201 16.14 -2.64 -26.51
CA PRO A 201 16.55 -1.42 -25.82
C PRO A 201 15.45 -0.84 -24.91
N LEU A 202 14.19 -1.02 -25.27
CA LEU A 202 13.05 -0.60 -24.45
C LEU A 202 12.98 -1.41 -23.15
N LEU A 203 13.14 -2.73 -23.22
CA LEU A 203 13.16 -3.58 -22.04
C LEU A 203 14.36 -3.29 -21.15
N GLU A 204 15.53 -3.02 -21.73
CA GLU A 204 16.74 -2.60 -20.98
C GLU A 204 16.49 -1.30 -20.21
N ARG A 205 15.90 -0.30 -20.85
CA ARG A 205 15.53 0.99 -20.22
C ARG A 205 14.60 0.78 -19.03
N ILE A 206 13.55 -0.03 -19.20
CA ILE A 206 12.58 -0.32 -18.13
C ILE A 206 13.25 -1.09 -16.99
N CYS A 207 14.03 -2.12 -17.30
CA CYS A 207 14.75 -2.89 -16.29
C CYS A 207 15.72 -2.02 -15.49
N TYR A 208 16.40 -1.08 -16.15
CA TYR A 208 17.24 -0.10 -15.48
C TYR A 208 16.43 0.75 -14.50
N SER A 209 15.30 1.32 -14.94
CA SER A 209 14.42 2.11 -14.07
C SER A 209 13.96 1.33 -12.82
N LEU A 210 13.47 0.11 -13.01
CA LEU A 210 12.97 -0.72 -11.92
C LEU A 210 14.07 -1.08 -10.92
N LYS A 211 15.26 -1.45 -11.40
CA LYS A 211 16.39 -1.84 -10.53
C LYS A 211 17.04 -0.64 -9.84
N ALA A 212 17.23 0.46 -10.56
CA ALA A 212 17.99 1.59 -10.06
C ALA A 212 17.16 2.55 -9.21
N PHE A 213 15.83 2.58 -9.37
CA PHE A 213 14.96 3.54 -8.68
C PHE A 213 13.86 2.86 -7.87
N TYR A 214 13.01 2.04 -8.49
CA TYR A 214 11.89 1.42 -7.76
C TYR A 214 12.36 0.50 -6.62
N LEU A 215 13.18 -0.50 -6.91
CA LEU A 215 13.62 -1.46 -5.89
C LEU A 215 14.52 -0.81 -4.83
N LYS A 216 15.16 0.31 -5.15
CA LYS A 216 15.94 1.10 -4.18
C LYS A 216 15.07 2.02 -3.30
N SER A 217 13.80 2.25 -3.66
CA SER A 217 12.89 3.09 -2.87
C SER A 217 12.44 2.44 -1.55
N PHE A 218 12.48 1.11 -1.47
CA PHE A 218 12.24 0.40 -0.22
C PHE A 218 13.40 0.62 0.76
N ALA A 219 13.07 0.74 2.04
CA ALA A 219 14.06 0.72 3.11
C ALA A 219 14.86 -0.61 3.08
N GLU A 220 16.02 -0.65 3.74
CA GLU A 220 16.88 -1.84 3.74
C GLU A 220 16.25 -3.03 4.47
N ASP A 221 15.39 -2.76 5.46
CA ASP A 221 14.52 -3.72 6.14
C ASP A 221 13.26 -4.13 5.34
N GLY A 222 13.16 -3.68 4.08
CA GLY A 222 12.11 -3.99 3.13
C GLY A 222 10.85 -3.14 3.24
N ALA A 223 10.79 -2.18 4.17
CA ALA A 223 9.59 -1.37 4.36
C ALA A 223 9.29 -0.47 3.16
N CYS A 224 8.00 -0.36 2.84
CA CYS A 224 7.50 0.65 1.92
C CYS A 224 7.03 1.87 2.71
N LEU A 225 7.79 2.98 2.63
CA LEU A 225 7.48 4.21 3.36
C LEU A 225 6.18 4.87 2.86
N GLU A 226 5.74 4.58 1.63
CA GLU A 226 4.43 5.00 1.08
C GLU A 226 3.25 4.25 1.72
N GLY A 227 3.50 3.19 2.51
CA GLY A 227 2.46 2.38 3.15
C GLY A 227 2.07 1.11 2.39
N LEU A 228 1.19 0.32 3.01
CA LEU A 228 0.82 -1.03 2.53
C LEU A 228 0.04 -1.03 1.22
N GLY A 229 -0.87 -0.07 1.02
CA GLY A 229 -1.59 0.09 -0.24
C GLY A 229 -0.66 0.35 -1.42
N TYR A 230 0.30 1.27 -1.25
CA TYR A 230 1.30 1.61 -2.27
C TYR A 230 2.32 0.49 -2.52
N PHE A 231 2.72 -0.25 -1.48
CA PHE A 231 3.44 -1.51 -1.63
C PHE A 231 2.69 -2.45 -2.58
N THR A 232 1.42 -2.72 -2.28
CA THR A 232 0.59 -3.65 -3.06
C THR A 232 0.45 -3.18 -4.51
N TYR A 233 0.24 -1.88 -4.71
CA TYR A 233 0.11 -1.29 -6.04
C TYR A 233 1.40 -1.44 -6.86
N GLY A 234 2.54 -0.95 -6.35
CA GLY A 234 3.82 -1.04 -7.06
C GLY A 234 4.26 -2.49 -7.29
N MET A 235 4.17 -3.34 -6.26
CA MET A 235 4.66 -4.71 -6.34
C MET A 235 3.81 -5.58 -7.27
N THR A 236 2.52 -5.29 -7.41
CA THR A 236 1.66 -5.97 -8.40
C THR A 236 2.20 -5.81 -9.82
N TYR A 237 2.55 -4.59 -10.22
CA TYR A 237 3.06 -4.31 -11.57
C TYR A 237 4.51 -4.70 -11.76
N PHE A 238 5.36 -4.53 -10.74
CA PHE A 238 6.74 -5.01 -10.77
C PHE A 238 6.79 -6.53 -10.95
N THR A 239 6.08 -7.28 -10.11
CA THR A 239 6.12 -8.76 -10.17
C THR A 239 5.43 -9.29 -11.42
N GLY A 240 4.34 -8.64 -11.86
CA GLY A 240 3.65 -8.95 -13.12
C GLY A 240 4.60 -8.91 -14.31
N PHE A 241 5.28 -7.77 -14.48
CA PHE A 241 6.27 -7.61 -15.55
C PHE A 241 7.49 -8.51 -15.36
N ALA A 242 8.04 -8.59 -14.15
CA ALA A 242 9.22 -9.42 -13.87
C ALA A 242 8.99 -10.89 -14.22
N GLN A 243 7.80 -11.42 -13.93
CA GLN A 243 7.43 -12.79 -14.28
C GLN A 243 7.27 -12.96 -15.80
N GLN A 244 6.59 -12.03 -16.48
CA GLN A 244 6.45 -12.05 -17.94
C GLN A 244 7.81 -11.94 -18.66
N LEU A 245 8.71 -11.09 -18.17
CA LEU A 245 10.06 -10.94 -18.71
C LEU A 245 10.88 -12.21 -18.52
N TYR A 246 10.79 -12.83 -17.34
CA TYR A 246 11.45 -14.10 -17.06
C TYR A 246 10.98 -15.18 -18.02
N GLU A 247 9.67 -15.30 -18.25
CA GLU A 247 9.08 -16.26 -19.20
C GLU A 247 9.48 -15.95 -20.65
N PHE A 248 9.32 -14.70 -21.08
CA PHE A 248 9.64 -14.24 -22.43
C PHE A 248 11.10 -14.49 -22.81
N THR A 249 12.01 -14.30 -21.86
CA THR A 249 13.45 -14.49 -22.08
C THR A 249 13.94 -15.91 -21.79
N ALA A 250 13.03 -16.85 -21.48
CA ALA A 250 13.34 -18.21 -21.05
C ALA A 250 14.36 -18.24 -19.89
N GLY A 251 14.18 -17.34 -18.92
CA GLY A 251 14.98 -17.22 -17.71
C GLY A 251 16.27 -16.41 -17.83
N LYS A 252 16.62 -15.89 -19.02
CA LYS A 252 17.86 -15.10 -19.20
C LYS A 252 17.84 -13.77 -18.44
N GLN A 253 16.66 -13.18 -18.25
CA GLN A 253 16.48 -11.99 -17.43
C GLN A 253 15.59 -12.31 -16.24
N ASN A 254 16.15 -12.21 -15.04
CA ASN A 254 15.45 -12.45 -13.79
C ASN A 254 15.51 -11.20 -12.90
N LEU A 255 14.38 -10.52 -12.70
CA LEU A 255 14.29 -9.34 -11.81
C LEU A 255 14.08 -9.73 -10.35
N PHE A 256 13.83 -11.00 -10.05
CA PHE A 256 13.65 -11.49 -8.67
C PHE A 256 14.99 -11.77 -7.97
N GLU A 257 16.10 -11.81 -8.71
CA GLU A 257 17.45 -11.95 -8.14
C GLU A 257 17.94 -10.61 -7.59
N ILE A 258 17.36 -10.20 -6.46
CA ILE A 258 17.77 -9.03 -5.70
C ILE A 258 17.95 -9.41 -4.23
N GLU A 259 18.99 -8.86 -3.61
CA GLU A 259 19.41 -9.23 -2.25
C GLU A 259 18.30 -9.01 -1.20
N LYS A 260 17.54 -7.90 -1.32
CA LYS A 260 16.49 -7.52 -0.36
C LYS A 260 15.07 -7.97 -0.72
N LEU A 261 14.87 -8.86 -1.71
CA LEU A 261 13.51 -9.27 -2.11
C LEU A 261 12.73 -9.90 -0.96
N ALA A 262 13.40 -10.75 -0.17
CA ALA A 262 12.76 -11.46 0.94
C ALA A 262 12.22 -10.49 1.99
N GLU A 263 12.99 -9.46 2.34
CA GLU A 263 12.55 -8.43 3.29
C GLU A 263 11.41 -7.57 2.75
N ILE A 264 11.49 -7.16 1.48
CA ILE A 264 10.41 -6.44 0.78
C ILE A 264 9.14 -7.31 0.78
N ALA A 265 9.25 -8.58 0.42
CA ALA A 265 8.10 -9.48 0.34
C ALA A 265 7.48 -9.74 1.71
N ALA A 266 8.29 -9.81 2.78
CA ALA A 266 7.81 -9.99 4.14
C ALA A 266 7.06 -8.76 4.70
N PHE A 267 7.30 -7.56 4.15
CA PHE A 267 6.66 -6.32 4.61
C PHE A 267 5.13 -6.42 4.69
N GLN A 268 4.49 -7.01 3.69
CA GLN A 268 3.03 -7.16 3.65
C GLN A 268 2.50 -7.82 4.92
N ALA A 269 3.03 -8.99 5.29
CA ALA A 269 2.57 -9.71 6.48
C ALA A 269 2.93 -8.98 7.78
N LYS A 270 4.08 -8.28 7.80
CA LYS A 270 4.52 -7.49 8.96
C LYS A 270 3.48 -6.40 9.33
N CYS A 271 2.75 -5.84 8.37
CA CYS A 271 1.76 -4.77 8.58
C CYS A 271 0.42 -5.18 9.20
N TYR A 272 0.07 -6.48 9.26
CA TYR A 272 -1.24 -6.92 9.76
C TYR A 272 -1.26 -7.19 11.26
N PHE A 273 -2.28 -6.70 11.95
CA PHE A 273 -2.65 -7.13 13.30
C PHE A 273 -3.45 -8.43 13.28
N GLN A 274 -3.56 -9.10 14.43
CA GLN A 274 -4.29 -10.37 14.55
C GLN A 274 -5.78 -10.24 14.18
N SER A 275 -6.34 -9.04 14.29
CA SER A 275 -7.73 -8.72 13.94
C SER A 275 -7.97 -8.48 12.45
N GLY A 276 -6.93 -8.60 11.63
CA GLY A 276 -6.99 -8.27 10.20
C GLY A 276 -6.87 -6.77 9.90
N ARG A 277 -6.81 -5.90 10.92
CA ARG A 277 -6.49 -4.48 10.75
C ARG A 277 -5.02 -4.28 10.36
N THR A 278 -4.70 -3.15 9.75
CA THR A 278 -3.38 -2.84 9.19
C THR A 278 -2.77 -1.58 9.77
N VAL A 279 -1.45 -1.50 9.74
CA VAL A 279 -0.73 -0.23 9.94
C VAL A 279 -1.12 0.75 8.85
N SER A 280 -1.47 1.98 9.25
CA SER A 280 -2.02 3.02 8.36
C SER A 280 -1.18 4.31 8.34
N PHE A 281 0.15 4.22 8.52
CA PHE A 281 1.02 5.38 8.32
C PHE A 281 1.00 5.84 6.86
N ALA A 282 1.31 7.12 6.64
CA ALA A 282 1.18 7.77 5.32
C ALA A 282 -0.28 7.72 4.80
N ASP A 283 -0.48 7.92 3.50
CA ASP A 283 -1.80 7.80 2.87
C ASP A 283 -2.25 6.32 2.79
N GLY A 284 -2.54 5.71 3.95
CA GLY A 284 -2.92 4.31 4.11
C GLY A 284 -4.30 4.10 4.75
N TYR A 285 -4.74 2.84 4.79
CA TYR A 285 -5.99 2.42 5.40
C TYR A 285 -5.74 1.54 6.63
N THR A 286 -6.66 1.60 7.60
CA THR A 286 -6.63 0.74 8.79
C THR A 286 -7.18 -0.67 8.51
N ASP A 287 -7.78 -0.85 7.34
CA ASP A 287 -8.24 -2.11 6.78
C ASP A 287 -7.85 -2.23 5.31
N ASP A 288 -6.56 -2.15 5.04
CA ASP A 288 -6.04 -2.56 3.75
C ASP A 288 -6.31 -4.06 3.50
N THR A 289 -6.39 -4.40 2.22
CA THR A 289 -6.48 -5.78 1.73
C THR A 289 -5.21 -6.15 0.98
N PHE A 290 -5.03 -7.43 0.69
CA PHE A 290 -3.92 -7.89 -0.14
C PHE A 290 -4.41 -8.65 -1.38
N GLN A 291 -3.69 -8.48 -2.49
CA GLN A 291 -3.93 -9.23 -3.72
C GLN A 291 -3.43 -10.67 -3.55
N MET A 292 -4.35 -11.63 -3.49
CA MET A 292 -4.02 -13.04 -3.23
C MET A 292 -2.98 -13.59 -4.22
N GLY A 293 -3.11 -13.24 -5.50
CA GLY A 293 -2.18 -13.67 -6.54
C GLY A 293 -0.76 -13.18 -6.27
N LEU A 294 -0.59 -11.89 -5.96
CA LEU A 294 0.70 -11.29 -5.62
C LEU A 294 1.33 -12.03 -4.44
N THR A 295 0.57 -12.21 -3.35
CA THR A 295 1.06 -12.89 -2.14
C THR A 295 1.43 -14.34 -2.43
N CYS A 296 0.62 -15.06 -3.21
CA CYS A 296 0.93 -16.42 -3.65
C CYS A 296 2.24 -16.50 -4.43
N LEU A 297 2.48 -15.57 -5.38
CA LEU A 297 3.74 -15.52 -6.12
C LEU A 297 4.93 -15.23 -5.21
N LEU A 298 4.80 -14.23 -4.33
CA LEU A 298 5.85 -13.88 -3.38
C LEU A 298 6.16 -15.05 -2.44
N ALA A 299 5.15 -15.74 -1.92
CA ALA A 299 5.32 -16.91 -1.06
C ALA A 299 5.99 -18.11 -1.77
N MET A 300 5.84 -18.23 -3.10
CA MET A 300 6.59 -19.22 -3.88
C MET A 300 8.06 -18.86 -4.03
N LYS A 301 8.37 -17.56 -4.15
CA LYS A 301 9.74 -17.07 -4.40
C LYS A 301 10.53 -16.83 -3.11
N CYS A 302 9.86 -16.39 -2.06
CA CYS A 302 10.42 -15.97 -0.77
C CYS A 302 9.58 -16.60 0.36
N PRO A 303 10.09 -17.63 1.05
CA PRO A 303 9.38 -18.25 2.18
C PRO A 303 9.00 -17.30 3.31
N GLU A 304 9.69 -16.16 3.43
CA GLU A 304 9.44 -15.08 4.39
C GLU A 304 8.16 -14.27 4.07
N ALA A 305 7.66 -14.37 2.83
CA ALA A 305 6.38 -13.80 2.44
C ALA A 305 5.24 -14.67 2.99
N GLU A 306 4.91 -14.46 4.26
CA GLU A 306 3.77 -15.11 4.89
C GLU A 306 2.44 -14.61 4.29
N ILE A 307 1.43 -15.49 4.23
CA ILE A 307 0.09 -15.09 3.80
C ILE A 307 -0.60 -14.40 4.99
N PRO A 308 -1.06 -13.14 4.85
CA PRO A 308 -1.81 -12.47 5.91
C PRO A 308 -3.15 -13.18 6.19
N PRO A 309 -3.89 -12.78 7.24
CA PRO A 309 -5.19 -13.39 7.55
C PRO A 309 -6.12 -13.41 6.33
N MET A 310 -6.59 -14.61 5.94
CA MET A 310 -7.37 -14.83 4.71
C MET A 310 -8.64 -13.99 4.60
N GLU A 311 -9.20 -13.53 5.72
CA GLU A 311 -10.34 -12.59 5.74
C GLU A 311 -10.02 -11.21 5.14
N ARG A 312 -8.74 -10.90 4.92
CA ARG A 312 -8.23 -9.67 4.30
C ARG A 312 -7.79 -9.86 2.85
N ALA A 313 -7.97 -11.06 2.30
CA ALA A 313 -7.70 -11.32 0.89
C ALA A 313 -8.69 -10.52 0.02
N ALA A 314 -8.18 -9.67 -0.86
CA ALA A 314 -8.99 -8.84 -1.74
C ALA A 314 -9.84 -9.72 -2.68
N GLY A 315 -11.14 -9.44 -2.74
CA GLY A 315 -12.06 -9.92 -3.75
C GLY A 315 -12.02 -9.06 -5.02
N LEU A 316 -12.89 -9.38 -5.97
CA LEU A 316 -12.96 -8.71 -7.28
C LEU A 316 -13.25 -7.20 -7.19
N ASN A 317 -14.08 -6.80 -6.24
CA ASN A 317 -14.57 -5.42 -6.11
C ASN A 317 -13.81 -4.59 -5.05
N ASP A 318 -12.77 -5.15 -4.40
CA ASP A 318 -12.00 -4.45 -3.36
C ASP A 318 -10.90 -3.54 -3.96
N ASP A 319 -10.57 -3.71 -5.25
CA ASP A 319 -9.79 -2.73 -6.00
C ASP A 319 -10.73 -1.73 -6.69
N SER A 320 -10.86 -0.53 -6.11
CA SER A 320 -11.71 0.54 -6.64
C SER A 320 -11.34 0.99 -8.06
N CYS A 321 -10.10 0.74 -8.50
CA CYS A 321 -9.60 1.06 -9.84
C CYS A 321 -9.72 -0.11 -10.83
N TYR A 322 -10.06 -1.32 -10.35
CA TYR A 322 -10.19 -2.55 -11.13
C TYR A 322 -8.95 -2.87 -11.98
N ARG A 323 -7.77 -2.85 -11.35
CA ARG A 323 -6.49 -3.01 -12.03
C ARG A 323 -6.30 -4.44 -12.51
N PHE A 324 -6.34 -4.63 -13.82
CA PHE A 324 -6.37 -5.96 -14.44
C PHE A 324 -5.13 -6.81 -14.12
N MET A 325 -3.94 -6.20 -14.00
CA MET A 325 -2.72 -6.90 -13.60
C MET A 325 -2.96 -7.69 -12.32
N GLY A 326 -3.39 -7.05 -11.23
CA GLY A 326 -3.67 -7.74 -9.96
C GLY A 326 -4.82 -8.73 -10.08
N LEU A 327 -5.94 -8.31 -10.67
CA LEU A 327 -7.16 -9.12 -10.74
C LEU A 327 -6.99 -10.42 -11.55
N TYR A 328 -6.23 -10.40 -12.64
CA TYR A 328 -5.93 -11.59 -13.42
C TYR A 328 -4.94 -12.50 -12.67
N ARG A 329 -3.96 -11.93 -11.95
CA ARG A 329 -3.02 -12.71 -11.15
C ARG A 329 -3.67 -13.43 -9.97
N ASN A 330 -4.74 -12.87 -9.38
CA ASN A 330 -5.57 -13.59 -8.40
C ASN A 330 -6.17 -14.89 -8.96
N LEU A 331 -6.35 -15.01 -10.29
CA LEU A 331 -6.69 -16.29 -10.90
C LEU A 331 -5.44 -17.16 -11.06
N ILE A 332 -4.47 -16.72 -11.84
CA ILE A 332 -3.42 -17.63 -12.31
C ILE A 332 -2.41 -17.99 -11.24
N TRP A 333 -2.03 -17.06 -10.37
CA TRP A 333 -0.99 -17.30 -9.35
C TRP A 333 -1.53 -17.98 -8.10
N THR A 334 -2.79 -17.74 -7.74
CA THR A 334 -3.44 -18.52 -6.68
C THR A 334 -3.60 -19.99 -7.08
N ARG A 335 -3.98 -20.26 -8.34
CA ARG A 335 -4.02 -21.62 -8.86
C ARG A 335 -2.63 -22.26 -8.87
N ALA A 336 -1.62 -21.55 -9.39
CA ALA A 336 -0.25 -22.05 -9.41
C ALA A 336 0.26 -22.38 -8.00
N TYR A 337 -0.07 -21.56 -7.00
CA TYR A 337 0.33 -21.81 -5.62
C TYR A 337 -0.38 -23.01 -4.99
N LEU A 338 -1.67 -23.21 -5.28
CA LEU A 338 -2.38 -24.44 -4.88
C LEU A 338 -1.69 -25.69 -5.44
N ASP A 339 -1.31 -25.66 -6.71
CA ASP A 339 -0.63 -26.77 -7.36
C ASP A 339 0.78 -27.00 -6.78
N PHE A 340 1.50 -25.92 -6.49
CA PHE A 340 2.78 -25.96 -5.77
C PHE A 340 2.66 -26.61 -4.39
N LEU A 341 1.66 -26.23 -3.58
CA LEU A 341 1.43 -26.82 -2.25
C LEU A 341 1.11 -28.32 -2.33
N ARG A 342 0.31 -28.73 -3.31
CA ARG A 342 -0.05 -30.15 -3.55
C ARG A 342 1.15 -30.98 -3.98
N ALA A 343 1.98 -30.44 -4.87
CA ALA A 343 3.23 -31.09 -5.28
C ALA A 343 4.17 -31.30 -4.09
N GLY A 344 4.31 -30.29 -3.23
CA GLY A 344 5.07 -30.37 -1.98
C GLY A 344 4.55 -31.44 -1.01
N GLN A 345 3.23 -31.58 -0.87
CA GLN A 345 2.63 -32.65 -0.04
C GLN A 345 2.93 -34.05 -0.58
N SER A 346 2.85 -34.23 -1.90
CA SER A 346 3.16 -35.52 -2.56
C SER A 346 4.63 -35.91 -2.38
N ALA A 347 5.55 -34.95 -2.57
CA ALA A 347 6.98 -35.14 -2.35
C ALA A 347 7.32 -35.48 -0.88
N TYR A 348 6.72 -34.76 0.07
CA TYR A 348 6.90 -35.01 1.51
C TYR A 348 6.37 -36.39 1.92
N ALA A 349 5.20 -36.79 1.40
CA ALA A 349 4.60 -38.10 1.67
C ALA A 349 5.44 -39.27 1.12
N LEU A 350 6.20 -39.05 0.05
CA LEU A 350 7.01 -40.09 -0.59
C LEU A 350 8.45 -40.16 -0.04
N HIS A 351 9.10 -39.04 0.29
CA HIS A 351 10.56 -38.99 0.51
C HIS A 351 11.02 -38.26 1.79
N GLY A 352 10.13 -37.69 2.61
CA GLY A 352 10.49 -37.10 3.91
C GLY A 352 11.49 -35.92 3.89
N GLY A 353 11.71 -35.28 2.73
CA GLY A 353 12.69 -34.20 2.52
C GLY A 353 12.12 -32.76 2.53
N SER A 354 13.03 -31.76 2.59
CA SER A 354 12.75 -30.31 2.76
C SER A 354 12.27 -29.61 1.47
N ARG A 355 11.42 -28.58 1.65
CA ARG A 355 10.71 -27.76 0.64
C ARG A 355 11.57 -27.12 -0.46
N THR A 356 12.85 -26.87 -0.22
CA THR A 356 13.72 -26.10 -1.12
C THR A 356 14.25 -26.89 -2.32
N GLN A 357 14.19 -28.22 -2.29
CA GLN A 357 14.86 -29.07 -3.28
C GLN A 357 14.04 -29.24 -4.59
N PHE A 358 12.72 -29.11 -4.52
CA PHE A 358 11.84 -29.33 -5.69
C PHE A 358 11.77 -28.13 -6.66
N PHE A 359 12.03 -26.91 -6.18
CA PHE A 359 11.97 -25.72 -7.03
C PHE A 359 13.14 -25.66 -8.03
N ALA A 360 14.31 -26.20 -7.65
CA ALA A 360 15.47 -26.29 -8.53
C ALA A 360 15.31 -27.33 -9.65
N GLU A 361 14.50 -28.36 -9.45
CA GLU A 361 14.39 -29.49 -10.41
C GLU A 361 13.17 -29.36 -11.35
N SER A 362 12.15 -28.58 -10.98
CA SER A 362 10.95 -28.38 -11.81
C SER A 362 11.10 -27.26 -12.86
N PHE A 363 12.18 -26.47 -12.75
CA PHE A 363 12.50 -25.34 -13.62
C PHE A 363 14.01 -25.26 -13.87
N GLN A 364 14.58 -26.22 -14.63
CA GLN A 364 15.69 -26.04 -15.61
C GLN A 364 16.34 -27.38 -16.00
N GLU A 365 16.43 -27.66 -17.32
CA GLU A 365 17.65 -28.24 -17.88
C GLU A 365 18.64 -27.08 -18.06
N GLY A 366 19.68 -26.98 -17.21
CA GLY A 366 20.83 -26.13 -17.49
C GLY A 366 21.53 -25.48 -16.30
N GLN A 367 22.52 -26.20 -15.76
CA GLN A 367 23.69 -25.74 -14.99
C GLN A 367 23.57 -25.43 -13.48
N GLN A 368 24.38 -26.20 -12.74
CA GLN A 368 24.69 -26.11 -11.32
C GLN A 368 25.45 -24.83 -10.97
N ALA A 369 24.93 -24.09 -9.99
CA ALA A 369 25.72 -23.22 -9.13
C ALA A 369 25.56 -23.71 -7.67
N ALA A 370 26.67 -23.82 -6.96
CA ALA A 370 26.71 -24.31 -5.58
C ALA A 370 26.01 -23.32 -4.65
N VAL A 371 24.86 -23.72 -4.10
CA VAL A 371 24.16 -23.00 -3.04
C VAL A 371 24.80 -23.39 -1.71
N SER A 372 25.43 -22.44 -1.03
CA SER A 372 25.85 -22.59 0.36
C SER A 372 24.62 -22.76 1.26
N GLU A 373 24.66 -23.74 2.16
CA GLU A 373 23.60 -23.98 3.14
C GLU A 373 23.28 -22.69 3.93
N PRO A 374 22.00 -22.26 3.99
CA PRO A 374 21.63 -21.14 4.83
C PRO A 374 21.72 -21.56 6.29
N ASP A 375 22.40 -20.74 7.08
CA ASP A 375 22.47 -20.81 8.53
C ASP A 375 21.04 -20.87 9.11
N THR A 376 20.65 -22.03 9.62
CA THR A 376 19.32 -22.33 10.19
C THR A 376 19.01 -21.60 11.51
N GLY A 377 19.67 -20.48 11.77
CA GLY A 377 19.64 -19.74 13.01
C GLY A 377 18.92 -18.39 12.94
N LYS A 378 17.71 -18.30 12.38
CA LYS A 378 16.72 -17.24 12.68
C LYS A 378 15.33 -17.63 12.16
N LYS A 379 14.67 -18.55 12.89
CA LYS A 379 13.21 -18.68 12.80
C LYS A 379 12.60 -17.45 13.45
N ASN A 380 12.18 -16.45 12.67
CA ASN A 380 11.29 -15.41 13.18
C ASN A 380 9.89 -16.00 13.31
N SER A 381 9.65 -16.68 14.43
CA SER A 381 8.30 -16.99 14.90
C SER A 381 7.53 -15.69 15.09
N SER A 382 6.48 -15.43 14.32
CA SER A 382 5.34 -14.54 14.65
C SER A 382 5.65 -13.50 15.75
N GLY A 383 6.63 -12.61 15.50
CA GLY A 383 7.17 -11.75 16.54
C GLY A 383 6.06 -10.90 17.10
N ARG A 384 5.83 -10.96 18.42
CA ARG A 384 4.80 -10.14 19.07
C ARG A 384 5.14 -8.65 18.91
N MET A 385 6.43 -8.34 18.81
CA MET A 385 6.94 -7.06 18.35
C MET A 385 7.69 -7.25 17.01
N ILE A 386 7.40 -6.39 16.04
CA ILE A 386 8.13 -6.24 14.78
C ILE A 386 8.84 -4.91 14.82
N VAL A 387 10.11 -4.90 14.43
CA VAL A 387 10.95 -3.71 14.32
C VAL A 387 11.41 -3.57 12.87
N LEU A 388 11.18 -2.40 12.30
CA LEU A 388 11.69 -1.96 10.99
C LEU A 388 12.62 -0.77 11.28
N PRO A 389 13.91 -1.01 11.55
CA PRO A 389 14.83 0.02 12.03
C PRO A 389 15.14 1.10 10.99
N ASP A 390 15.20 0.75 9.70
CA ASP A 390 15.48 1.70 8.62
C ASP A 390 14.26 2.57 8.32
N ALA A 391 13.06 1.99 8.42
CA ALA A 391 11.81 2.75 8.39
C ALA A 391 11.51 3.52 9.68
N GLN A 392 12.18 3.15 10.79
CA GLN A 392 11.91 3.62 12.14
C GLN A 392 10.48 3.32 12.61
N TRP A 393 9.99 2.10 12.32
CA TRP A 393 8.67 1.64 12.75
C TRP A 393 8.78 0.51 13.77
N VAL A 394 7.86 0.51 14.73
CA VAL A 394 7.58 -0.63 15.60
C VAL A 394 6.12 -1.01 15.51
N ILE A 395 5.84 -2.31 15.50
CA ILE A 395 4.47 -2.87 15.46
C ILE A 395 4.38 -3.92 16.56
N CYS A 396 3.55 -3.67 17.56
CA CYS A 396 3.38 -4.49 18.74
C CYS A 396 1.99 -5.14 18.76
N ARG A 397 1.93 -6.40 19.20
CA ARG A 397 0.72 -7.21 19.30
C ARG A 397 0.68 -7.87 20.67
N SER A 398 -0.49 -7.90 21.30
CA SER A 398 -0.73 -8.58 22.57
C SER A 398 -1.60 -9.82 22.37
N LYS A 399 -1.57 -10.73 23.36
CA LYS A 399 -2.42 -11.93 23.40
C LYS A 399 -3.91 -11.62 23.56
N ASN A 400 -4.25 -10.49 24.16
CA ASN A 400 -5.65 -10.09 24.37
C ASN A 400 -6.28 -9.40 23.16
N GLY A 401 -5.57 -9.32 22.03
CA GLY A 401 -6.04 -8.67 20.81
C GLY A 401 -5.75 -7.16 20.74
N ALA A 402 -5.07 -6.59 21.75
CA ALA A 402 -4.54 -5.23 21.65
C ALA A 402 -3.34 -5.16 20.70
N GLY A 403 -3.18 -4.01 20.04
CA GLY A 403 -2.05 -3.71 19.18
C GLY A 403 -1.69 -2.23 19.23
N MET A 404 -0.43 -1.94 18.89
CA MET A 404 0.10 -0.59 18.79
C MET A 404 1.13 -0.54 17.67
N ALA A 405 1.24 0.58 16.98
CA ALA A 405 2.42 0.86 16.16
C ALA A 405 2.87 2.30 16.38
N ALA A 406 4.16 2.55 16.19
CA ALA A 406 4.77 3.87 16.30
C ALA A 406 5.80 4.11 15.19
N LYS A 407 6.02 5.39 14.85
CA LYS A 407 6.90 5.83 13.76
C LYS A 407 7.83 6.96 14.19
N GLY A 408 9.11 6.87 13.81
CA GLY A 408 10.10 7.94 13.88
C GLY A 408 10.05 8.82 12.63
N GLY A 409 10.63 8.35 11.53
CA GLY A 409 10.53 8.91 10.18
C GLY A 409 10.96 10.37 9.99
N HIS A 410 10.59 10.92 8.83
CA HIS A 410 10.73 12.35 8.51
C HIS A 410 9.53 12.94 7.75
N ASN A 411 9.39 14.27 7.85
CA ASN A 411 8.25 15.01 7.30
C ASN A 411 8.39 15.34 5.80
N ALA A 412 9.10 14.48 5.04
CA ALA A 412 9.10 14.49 3.56
C ALA A 412 9.15 13.09 2.95
N GLU A 413 8.73 12.05 3.69
CA GLU A 413 8.54 10.73 3.11
C GLU A 413 7.44 10.79 2.01
N PRO A 414 7.46 9.89 1.01
CA PRO A 414 6.43 9.93 -0.01
C PRO A 414 5.06 9.56 0.58
N HIS A 415 4.03 10.32 0.21
CA HIS A 415 2.68 10.23 0.78
C HIS A 415 2.58 10.46 2.29
N ASN A 416 3.57 11.14 2.90
CA ASN A 416 3.62 11.30 4.34
C ASN A 416 2.64 12.32 4.93
N HIS A 417 2.70 12.39 6.26
CA HIS A 417 2.13 13.42 7.12
C HIS A 417 3.21 14.03 8.02
N ASN A 418 2.86 15.07 8.78
CA ASN A 418 3.74 15.69 9.79
C ASN A 418 3.59 14.98 11.15
N ASP A 419 4.02 13.72 11.21
CA ASP A 419 3.65 12.73 12.23
C ASP A 419 4.85 12.09 12.94
N ALA A 420 6.05 12.66 12.85
CA ALA A 420 7.24 12.08 13.48
C ALA A 420 7.06 11.91 14.99
N GLY A 421 7.23 10.69 15.51
CA GLY A 421 6.98 10.33 16.91
C GLY A 421 5.55 9.89 17.22
N SER A 422 4.64 9.87 16.25
CA SER A 422 3.26 9.41 16.41
C SER A 422 3.19 7.90 16.70
N PHE A 423 2.11 7.50 17.35
CA PHE A 423 1.71 6.11 17.57
C PHE A 423 0.19 5.97 17.47
N PHE A 424 -0.33 4.76 17.38
CA PHE A 424 -1.76 4.48 17.52
C PHE A 424 -2.00 3.23 18.38
N TYR A 425 -3.24 3.03 18.84
CA TYR A 425 -3.61 1.91 19.72
C TYR A 425 -4.97 1.34 19.33
N LEU A 426 -5.02 0.01 19.15
CA LEU A 426 -6.25 -0.70 18.81
C LEU A 426 -6.49 -1.89 19.73
N VAL A 427 -7.76 -2.29 19.86
CA VAL A 427 -8.17 -3.55 20.48
C VAL A 427 -9.16 -4.24 19.54
N GLY A 428 -8.85 -5.47 19.15
CA GLY A 428 -9.64 -6.15 18.13
C GLY A 428 -9.67 -5.32 16.84
N LYS A 429 -10.86 -4.92 16.40
CA LYS A 429 -11.06 -4.13 15.16
C LYS A 429 -11.21 -2.64 15.41
N ASP A 430 -11.20 -2.19 16.66
CA ASP A 430 -11.42 -0.79 17.05
C ASP A 430 -10.08 -0.06 17.25
N PHE A 431 -9.80 0.93 16.41
CA PHE A 431 -8.72 1.90 16.65
C PHE A 431 -9.22 2.92 17.67
N LEU A 432 -8.70 2.85 18.88
CA LEU A 432 -9.14 3.67 20.01
C LEU A 432 -8.31 4.95 20.12
N LEU A 433 -7.03 4.86 19.79
CA LEU A 433 -6.21 5.98 19.32
C LEU A 433 -5.83 5.65 17.88
N THR A 434 -5.94 6.61 16.96
CA THR A 434 -5.83 6.32 15.53
C THR A 434 -4.73 7.14 14.87
N ASP A 435 -4.30 6.66 13.71
CA ASP A 435 -3.84 7.53 12.64
C ASP A 435 -5.01 7.76 11.67
N LEU A 436 -5.15 8.95 11.08
CA LEU A 436 -6.28 9.25 10.20
C LEU A 436 -6.10 8.68 8.79
N GLY A 437 -4.87 8.36 8.39
CA GLY A 437 -4.56 7.83 7.07
C GLY A 437 -4.89 8.80 5.94
N CYS A 438 -5.50 8.29 4.88
CA CYS A 438 -5.70 9.02 3.64
C CYS A 438 -6.94 9.96 3.65
N GLY A 439 -6.73 11.22 3.24
CA GLY A 439 -7.80 12.21 3.05
C GLY A 439 -8.32 12.28 1.61
N GLU A 440 -9.32 13.14 1.37
CA GLU A 440 -9.87 13.37 0.03
C GLU A 440 -8.80 13.91 -0.94
N TYR A 441 -8.58 13.18 -2.05
CA TYR A 441 -7.66 13.60 -3.09
C TYR A 441 -8.27 14.73 -3.94
N THR A 442 -7.81 15.95 -3.67
CA THR A 442 -8.11 17.15 -4.47
C THR A 442 -6.83 17.72 -5.07
N ARG A 443 -6.95 18.72 -5.95
CA ARG A 443 -5.78 19.49 -6.41
C ARG A 443 -4.96 20.09 -5.26
N ASP A 444 -5.63 20.59 -4.22
CA ASP A 444 -4.96 21.25 -3.09
C ASP A 444 -4.22 20.23 -2.21
N TYR A 445 -4.70 18.99 -2.13
CA TYR A 445 -4.09 17.89 -1.39
C TYR A 445 -2.66 17.52 -1.88
N PHE A 446 -2.39 17.74 -3.18
CA PHE A 446 -1.08 17.52 -3.81
C PHE A 446 -0.27 18.81 -3.99
N SER A 447 -0.59 19.86 -3.22
CA SER A 447 0.09 21.15 -3.25
C SER A 447 0.70 21.48 -1.89
N GLU A 448 1.29 22.67 -1.75
CA GLU A 448 1.76 23.21 -0.47
C GLU A 448 0.66 23.29 0.61
N LYS A 449 -0.62 23.29 0.21
CA LYS A 449 -1.77 23.23 1.12
C LYS A 449 -2.05 21.85 1.71
N ARG A 450 -1.29 20.81 1.35
CA ARG A 450 -1.45 19.45 1.90
C ARG A 450 -1.56 19.45 3.43
N TYR A 451 -0.76 20.26 4.10
CA TYR A 451 -0.69 20.36 5.56
C TYR A 451 -1.78 21.27 6.18
N GLU A 452 -2.72 21.76 5.38
CA GLU A 452 -3.97 22.34 5.89
C GLU A 452 -5.00 21.24 6.19
N TYR A 453 -4.88 20.06 5.56
CA TYR A 453 -5.72 18.90 5.81
C TYR A 453 -5.39 18.26 7.15
N LEU A 454 -6.41 18.00 7.97
CA LEU A 454 -6.23 17.48 9.33
C LEU A 454 -5.42 16.17 9.35
N CYS A 455 -5.69 15.24 8.44
CA CYS A 455 -4.98 13.97 8.34
C CYS A 455 -3.50 14.09 7.95
N CYS A 456 -3.04 15.24 7.45
CA CYS A 456 -1.66 15.43 7.01
C CYS A 456 -0.81 16.23 8.00
N ARG A 457 -1.42 16.92 8.97
CA ARG A 457 -0.74 17.83 9.91
C ARG A 457 -0.71 17.24 11.31
N SER A 458 0.24 17.68 12.14
CA SER A 458 0.48 17.10 13.47
C SER A 458 -0.74 17.07 14.39
N LEU A 459 -1.67 18.04 14.26
CA LEU A 459 -2.92 18.04 15.03
C LEU A 459 -3.78 16.79 14.79
N GLY A 460 -3.68 16.18 13.60
CA GLY A 460 -4.33 14.92 13.24
C GLY A 460 -3.62 13.66 13.71
N HIS A 461 -2.54 13.77 14.50
CA HIS A 461 -1.74 12.65 14.97
C HIS A 461 -1.49 12.73 16.49
N ASN A 462 -1.03 11.62 17.07
CA ASN A 462 -0.80 11.50 18.51
C ASN A 462 0.56 12.10 18.92
N VAL A 463 0.81 13.38 18.63
CA VAL A 463 2.07 14.08 18.94
C VAL A 463 1.80 15.41 19.66
N PRO A 464 2.70 15.88 20.57
CA PRO A 464 2.46 17.11 21.35
C PRO A 464 2.34 18.38 20.50
N VAL A 465 1.72 19.42 21.06
CA VAL A 465 1.69 20.79 20.49
C VAL A 465 2.56 21.72 21.34
N ILE A 466 3.49 22.43 20.71
CA ILE A 466 4.55 23.19 21.38
C ILE A 466 4.37 24.70 21.13
N ASN A 467 3.99 25.47 22.15
CA ASN A 467 3.61 26.89 22.03
C ASN A 467 2.55 27.15 20.94
N GLY A 468 1.59 26.23 20.78
CA GLY A 468 0.60 26.29 19.70
C GLY A 468 1.17 25.95 18.31
N GLY A 469 2.46 25.60 18.22
CA GLY A 469 3.12 25.16 16.99
C GLY A 469 3.06 23.64 16.80
N GLU A 470 2.93 23.25 15.54
CA GLU A 470 2.98 21.86 15.05
C GLU A 470 4.33 21.56 14.39
N GLN A 471 4.55 20.32 13.96
CA GLN A 471 5.73 19.97 13.19
C GLN A 471 5.70 20.62 11.81
N LEU A 472 6.89 20.88 11.26
CA LEU A 472 7.07 21.50 9.96
C LEU A 472 7.25 20.44 8.87
N ALA A 473 6.85 20.78 7.64
CA ALA A 473 7.01 19.92 6.47
C ALA A 473 8.42 20.06 5.87
N GLY A 474 9.04 18.95 5.48
CA GLY A 474 10.40 18.91 4.93
C GLY A 474 11.23 17.74 5.47
N GLU A 475 12.26 17.35 4.72
CA GLU A 475 13.14 16.22 5.06
C GLU A 475 14.00 16.53 6.30
N GLU A 476 14.33 17.81 6.50
CA GLU A 476 15.08 18.30 7.66
C GLU A 476 14.28 18.20 8.97
N TYR A 477 12.95 18.09 8.89
CA TYR A 477 12.07 17.96 10.04
C TYR A 477 11.77 16.48 10.26
N ARG A 478 12.48 15.89 11.21
CA ARG A 478 12.56 14.44 11.36
C ARG A 478 12.76 13.99 12.79
N CYS A 479 12.61 12.69 12.99
CA CYS A 479 13.13 12.00 14.15
C CYS A 479 14.66 12.15 14.23
N ASP A 480 15.14 12.62 15.38
CA ASP A 480 16.55 12.79 15.73
C ASP A 480 17.21 11.42 16.00
N ALA A 481 16.51 10.54 16.73
CA ALA A 481 16.98 9.20 17.09
C ALA A 481 15.80 8.26 17.36
N PHE A 482 15.92 7.01 16.90
CA PHE A 482 14.93 5.96 17.09
C PHE A 482 15.63 4.71 17.63
N GLU A 483 15.31 4.31 18.86
CA GLU A 483 15.94 3.20 19.55
C GLU A 483 14.88 2.26 20.10
N THR A 484 15.11 0.95 20.01
CA THR A 484 14.25 -0.04 20.64
C THR A 484 15.06 -1.21 21.16
N ASP A 485 14.62 -1.80 22.26
CA ASP A 485 15.22 -3.03 22.80
C ASP A 485 14.68 -4.30 22.12
N GLY A 486 13.68 -4.18 21.25
CA GLY A 486 13.01 -5.32 20.61
C GLY A 486 12.16 -6.18 21.57
N HIS A 487 11.95 -5.70 22.79
CA HIS A 487 11.30 -6.42 23.90
C HIS A 487 10.21 -5.59 24.59
N GLY A 488 9.70 -4.56 23.92
CA GLY A 488 8.57 -3.75 24.36
C GLY A 488 8.90 -2.29 24.60
N ARG A 489 10.19 -1.91 24.74
CA ARG A 489 10.57 -0.51 24.90
C ARG A 489 11.03 0.11 23.58
N THR A 490 10.47 1.28 23.27
CA THR A 490 10.88 2.12 22.14
C THR A 490 11.06 3.56 22.62
N VAL A 491 12.17 4.17 22.23
CA VAL A 491 12.54 5.55 22.54
C VAL A 491 12.68 6.32 21.24
N ILE A 492 11.93 7.41 21.12
CA ILE A 492 11.89 8.27 19.93
C ILE A 492 12.26 9.68 20.36
N SER A 493 13.35 10.23 19.82
CA SER A 493 13.68 11.65 19.93
C SER A 493 13.26 12.36 18.65
N PHE A 494 12.44 13.40 18.74
CA PHE A 494 11.83 14.03 17.57
C PHE A 494 11.59 15.54 17.76
N ALA A 495 12.45 16.21 18.54
CA ALA A 495 12.41 17.67 18.64
C ALA A 495 12.75 18.34 17.30
N GLY A 496 13.62 17.71 16.50
CA GLY A 496 13.99 18.18 15.16
C GLY A 496 12.80 18.43 14.25
N ALA A 497 11.72 17.65 14.39
CA ALA A 497 10.52 17.78 13.57
C ALA A 497 9.75 19.10 13.78
N TYR A 498 9.91 19.77 14.93
CA TYR A 498 9.19 21.02 15.23
C TYR A 498 9.90 22.28 14.71
N GLY A 499 11.19 22.20 14.34
CA GLY A 499 11.97 23.37 13.95
C GLY A 499 12.00 24.50 15.01
N ASN A 500 11.65 24.19 16.27
CA ASN A 500 11.51 25.19 17.32
C ASN A 500 12.83 25.37 18.08
N PRO A 501 13.52 26.51 17.97
CA PRO A 501 14.84 26.71 18.58
C PRO A 501 14.82 26.71 20.11
N LYS A 502 13.64 26.86 20.73
CA LYS A 502 13.47 26.81 22.20
C LYS A 502 13.32 25.39 22.71
N LEU A 503 12.88 24.45 21.88
CA LEU A 503 12.77 23.03 22.22
C LEU A 503 14.14 22.38 22.03
N GLN A 504 14.80 22.03 23.13
CA GLN A 504 16.11 21.38 23.09
C GLN A 504 16.01 19.89 22.81
N SER A 505 15.05 19.22 23.46
CA SER A 505 14.78 17.80 23.23
C SER A 505 13.32 17.50 23.53
N LEU A 506 12.77 16.55 22.79
CA LEU A 506 11.48 15.91 23.01
C LEU A 506 11.72 14.43 22.78
N ILE A 507 11.68 13.67 23.87
CA ILE A 507 11.95 12.24 23.89
C ILE A 507 10.70 11.55 24.38
N ARG A 508 10.11 10.71 23.53
CA ARG A 508 9.01 9.81 23.85
C ARG A 508 9.56 8.44 24.17
N THR A 509 9.15 7.88 25.31
CA THR A 509 9.34 6.47 25.64
C THR A 509 7.99 5.77 25.57
N LEU A 510 7.93 4.68 24.82
CA LEU A 510 6.80 3.76 24.72
C LEU A 510 7.23 2.44 25.35
N ASP A 511 6.62 2.08 26.48
CA ASP A 511 6.82 0.79 27.14
C ASP A 511 5.55 -0.07 26.94
N TRP A 512 5.66 -1.13 26.15
CA TRP A 512 4.59 -2.04 25.78
C TRP A 512 4.63 -3.33 26.59
N GLU A 513 3.53 -3.66 27.27
CA GLU A 513 3.34 -4.95 27.93
C GLU A 513 2.69 -5.95 26.96
N GLU A 514 3.47 -6.96 26.58
CA GLU A 514 3.08 -7.96 25.60
C GLU A 514 1.93 -8.85 26.08
N GLU A 515 1.81 -9.12 27.38
CA GLU A 515 0.81 -10.03 27.93
C GLU A 515 -0.61 -9.46 27.91
N ASP A 516 -0.77 -8.18 28.28
CA ASP A 516 -2.09 -7.54 28.42
C ASP A 516 -2.28 -6.27 27.57
N GLY A 517 -1.29 -5.91 26.75
CA GLY A 517 -1.37 -4.79 25.82
C GLY A 517 -1.46 -3.44 26.51
N THR A 518 -1.00 -3.34 27.76
CA THR A 518 -0.84 -2.04 28.43
C THR A 518 0.29 -1.27 27.76
N LEU A 519 0.02 -0.03 27.36
CA LEU A 519 1.02 0.89 26.83
C LEU A 519 1.26 2.01 27.85
N GLN A 520 2.50 2.15 28.31
CA GLN A 520 2.93 3.31 29.08
C GLN A 520 3.65 4.29 28.14
N VAL A 521 3.28 5.56 28.19
CA VAL A 521 3.86 6.63 27.38
C VAL A 521 4.46 7.67 28.31
N GLU A 522 5.70 8.04 28.07
CA GLU A 522 6.38 9.16 28.72
C GLU A 522 6.99 10.10 27.69
N ASP A 523 6.53 11.35 27.66
CA ASP A 523 7.13 12.42 26.87
C ASP A 523 7.95 13.32 27.79
N CYS A 524 9.26 13.36 27.55
CA CYS A 524 10.23 14.18 28.27
C CYS A 524 10.67 15.36 27.41
N PHE A 525 10.43 16.58 27.89
CA PHE A 525 10.74 17.81 27.20
C PHE A 525 11.88 18.52 27.91
N ARG A 526 12.85 19.04 27.15
CA ARG A 526 13.85 20.00 27.65
C ARG A 526 13.81 21.25 26.81
N PHE A 527 13.96 22.38 27.48
CA PHE A 527 13.84 23.69 26.85
C PHE A 527 15.07 24.53 27.12
N ARG A 528 15.48 25.31 26.12
CA ARG A 528 16.52 26.33 26.30
C ARG A 528 16.00 27.55 27.05
N GLU A 529 14.70 27.80 26.93
CA GLU A 529 13.97 28.91 27.54
C GLU A 529 12.56 28.44 27.90
N PRO A 530 11.93 29.03 28.93
CA PRO A 530 10.52 28.77 29.26
C PRO A 530 9.58 28.82 28.04
N LEU A 531 8.74 27.80 27.84
CA LEU A 531 7.71 27.72 26.79
C LEU A 531 6.31 28.06 27.31
N GLN A 532 5.63 29.02 26.69
CA GLN A 532 4.30 29.48 27.12
C GLN A 532 3.27 28.36 27.31
N SER A 533 3.31 27.33 26.46
CA SER A 533 2.39 26.20 26.53
C SER A 533 3.00 24.94 25.91
N VAL A 534 2.74 23.79 26.54
CA VAL A 534 3.03 22.47 25.99
C VAL A 534 1.81 21.59 26.28
N LYS A 535 1.21 21.06 25.21
CA LYS A 535 0.03 20.20 25.30
C LYS A 535 0.34 18.83 24.76
N GLU A 536 -0.11 17.82 25.48
CA GLU A 536 -0.32 16.51 24.88
C GLU A 536 -1.51 16.60 23.92
N ASN A 537 -1.43 15.88 22.81
CA ASN A 537 -2.50 15.78 21.83
C ASN A 537 -2.61 14.33 21.36
N LEU A 538 -3.77 13.75 21.60
CA LEU A 538 -4.15 12.43 21.12
C LEU A 538 -5.40 12.54 20.25
N ILE A 539 -5.57 11.62 19.30
CA ILE A 539 -6.69 11.62 18.36
C ILE A 539 -7.42 10.29 18.36
N THR A 540 -8.75 10.39 18.30
CA THR A 540 -9.63 9.23 18.27
C THR A 540 -10.88 9.50 17.41
N PRO A 541 -11.40 8.50 16.66
CA PRO A 541 -12.67 8.62 15.96
C PRO A 541 -13.87 8.35 16.87
N TRP A 542 -13.66 8.22 18.19
CA TRP A 542 -14.71 7.95 19.16
C TRP A 542 -14.80 9.08 20.16
N LYS A 543 -16.00 9.57 20.46
CA LYS A 543 -16.19 10.63 21.44
C LYS A 543 -15.73 10.14 22.84
N PRO A 544 -14.69 10.73 23.44
CA PRO A 544 -14.18 10.29 24.73
C PRO A 544 -15.05 10.78 25.90
N GLU A 545 -15.04 10.00 26.98
CA GLU A 545 -15.61 10.38 28.28
C GLU A 545 -14.47 10.75 29.23
N ILE A 546 -14.42 12.00 29.69
CA ILE A 546 -13.34 12.52 30.52
C ILE A 546 -13.81 12.70 31.97
N GLN A 547 -13.09 12.09 32.91
CA GLN A 547 -13.32 12.26 34.35
C GLN A 547 -11.98 12.47 35.08
N GLY A 548 -11.60 13.73 35.25
CA GLY A 548 -10.29 14.09 35.81
C GLY A 548 -9.16 13.50 34.96
N ASN A 549 -8.30 12.71 35.58
CA ASN A 549 -7.15 12.08 34.90
C ASN A 549 -7.49 10.76 34.18
N VAL A 550 -8.76 10.38 34.12
CA VAL A 550 -9.20 9.15 33.45
C VAL A 550 -10.04 9.53 32.24
N ILE A 551 -9.60 9.07 31.06
CA ILE A 551 -10.30 9.25 29.80
C ILE A 551 -10.69 7.87 29.29
N ARG A 552 -11.99 7.63 29.08
CA ARG A 552 -12.49 6.38 28.50
C ARG A 552 -12.85 6.59 27.04
N ILE A 553 -12.42 5.65 26.20
CA ILE A 553 -12.73 5.62 24.78
C ILE A 553 -13.47 4.30 24.51
N GLN A 554 -14.72 4.41 24.07
CA GLN A 554 -15.55 3.27 23.69
C GLN A 554 -15.62 3.18 22.17
N GLY A 555 -15.04 2.13 21.60
CA GLY A 555 -15.19 1.76 20.20
C GLY A 555 -16.50 1.03 19.92
N ALA A 556 -16.61 0.40 18.75
CA ALA A 556 -17.82 -0.34 18.40
C ALA A 556 -18.02 -1.58 19.28
N GLU A 557 -16.94 -2.31 19.57
CA GLU A 557 -16.97 -3.57 20.32
C GLU A 557 -16.06 -3.55 21.55
N ASN A 558 -14.97 -2.79 21.50
CA ASN A 558 -13.90 -2.77 22.50
C ASN A 558 -13.73 -1.38 23.08
N SER A 559 -13.06 -1.30 24.24
CA SER A 559 -12.82 -0.04 24.93
C SER A 559 -11.39 0.04 25.45
N CYS A 560 -10.91 1.26 25.66
CA CYS A 560 -9.71 1.49 26.44
C CYS A 560 -9.92 2.65 27.42
N GLU A 561 -9.00 2.71 28.36
CA GLU A 561 -8.87 3.78 29.31
C GLU A 561 -7.46 4.34 29.26
N ILE A 562 -7.40 5.66 29.20
CA ILE A 562 -6.16 6.44 29.31
C ILE A 562 -6.13 7.02 30.73
N ARG A 563 -5.07 6.72 31.48
CA ARG A 563 -4.83 7.29 32.82
C ARG A 563 -3.64 8.23 32.78
N ILE A 564 -3.88 9.51 32.99
CA ILE A 564 -2.85 10.56 33.09
C ILE A 564 -2.24 10.50 34.50
N GLU A 565 -0.93 10.37 34.57
CA GLU A 565 -0.22 10.31 35.86
C GLU A 565 0.04 11.71 36.44
N GLY A 566 0.11 11.78 37.77
CA GLY A 566 0.46 13.01 38.49
C GLY A 566 -0.74 13.79 39.00
N ALA A 567 -0.60 15.12 39.08
CA ALA A 567 -1.63 16.00 39.59
C ALA A 567 -2.88 16.00 38.69
N PRO A 568 -4.06 16.34 39.21
CA PRO A 568 -5.25 16.52 38.39
C PRO A 568 -5.01 17.51 37.25
N VAL A 569 -5.31 17.10 36.02
CA VAL A 569 -5.26 17.96 34.83
C VAL A 569 -6.65 18.24 34.29
N GLU A 570 -6.79 19.37 33.60
CA GLU A 570 -7.99 19.69 32.83
C GLU A 570 -7.79 19.18 31.40
N ALA A 571 -8.25 17.96 31.14
CA ALA A 571 -8.25 17.39 29.80
C ALA A 571 -9.49 17.87 29.03
N GLU A 572 -9.25 18.38 27.83
CA GLU A 572 -10.26 18.87 26.90
C GLU A 572 -10.51 17.85 25.81
N CYS A 573 -11.76 17.81 25.34
CA CYS A 573 -12.18 17.06 24.17
C CYS A 573 -12.66 18.04 23.10
N ILE A 574 -11.91 18.14 22.00
CA ILE A 574 -12.20 19.08 20.91
C ILE A 574 -12.67 18.28 19.70
N ARG A 575 -13.91 18.51 19.26
CA ARG A 575 -14.40 17.90 18.02
C ARG A 575 -13.79 18.61 16.83
N GLN A 576 -13.20 17.84 15.94
CA GLN A 576 -12.75 18.24 14.61
C GLN A 576 -13.46 17.40 13.56
N ASP A 577 -13.28 17.75 12.30
CA ASP A 577 -13.73 16.93 11.19
C ASP A 577 -12.77 17.02 10.01
N PHE A 578 -12.82 16.01 9.14
CA PHE A 578 -12.06 15.96 7.90
C PHE A 578 -12.86 15.17 6.85
N ASN A 579 -12.49 15.31 5.59
CA ASN A 579 -13.00 14.43 4.54
C ASN A 579 -12.04 13.24 4.39
N ASP A 580 -12.57 12.02 4.51
CA ASP A 580 -11.82 10.81 4.19
C ASP A 580 -11.56 10.70 2.68
N HIS A 581 -10.83 9.65 2.27
CA HIS A 581 -10.50 9.43 0.87
C HIS A 581 -11.71 9.39 -0.09
N GLU A 582 -12.87 8.95 0.39
CA GLU A 582 -14.12 8.90 -0.40
C GLU A 582 -14.84 10.26 -0.46
N GLY A 583 -14.29 11.31 0.15
CA GLY A 583 -14.92 12.62 0.28
C GLY A 583 -16.03 12.64 1.33
N CYS A 584 -16.13 11.61 2.17
CA CYS A 584 -17.10 11.56 3.26
C CYS A 584 -16.56 12.31 4.49
N ARG A 585 -17.36 13.25 4.99
CA ARG A 585 -17.01 13.98 6.22
C ARG A 585 -17.07 13.07 7.43
N ARG A 586 -15.98 12.99 8.19
CA ARG A 586 -15.83 12.20 9.41
C ARG A 586 -15.58 13.13 10.59
N ASP A 587 -16.31 12.89 11.68
CA ASP A 587 -16.03 13.52 12.97
C ASP A 587 -14.87 12.78 13.64
N VAL A 588 -13.95 13.54 14.24
CA VAL A 588 -12.85 13.04 15.07
C VAL A 588 -12.71 13.91 16.31
N TRP A 589 -12.07 13.37 17.35
CA TRP A 589 -11.92 14.06 18.63
C TRP A 589 -10.45 14.13 18.99
N LEU A 590 -9.99 15.35 19.26
CA LEU A 590 -8.70 15.62 19.87
C LEU A 590 -8.88 15.59 21.39
N ILE A 591 -8.04 14.83 22.06
CA ILE A 591 -7.90 14.81 23.50
C ILE A 591 -6.64 15.59 23.82
N GLN A 592 -6.78 16.73 24.49
CA GLN A 592 -5.66 17.61 24.80
C GLN A 592 -5.64 17.95 26.28
N TRP A 593 -4.44 18.02 26.86
CA TRP A 593 -4.27 18.57 28.21
C TRP A 593 -2.94 19.31 28.29
N GLU A 594 -2.93 20.36 29.11
CA GLU A 594 -1.70 21.10 29.37
C GLU A 594 -0.78 20.27 30.27
N ILE A 595 0.50 20.23 29.92
CA ILE A 595 1.52 19.63 30.77
C ILE A 595 1.80 20.62 31.90
N SER A 596 1.47 20.23 33.14
CA SER A 596 1.65 21.08 34.31
C SER A 596 3.14 21.32 34.57
N ALA A 597 3.64 22.42 34.02
CA ALA A 597 4.92 22.99 34.40
C ALA A 597 4.67 23.81 35.67
N ALA A 598 4.81 23.19 36.85
CA ALA A 598 5.00 23.95 38.07
C ALA A 598 6.29 24.77 37.91
N ASP A 599 6.14 25.97 37.37
CA ASP A 599 7.18 26.95 37.06
C ASP A 599 8.27 26.48 36.09
N MET A 600 7.91 26.11 34.85
CA MET A 600 8.79 26.17 33.66
C MET A 600 10.26 25.78 33.89
N ALA A 601 10.47 24.65 34.56
CA ALA A 601 11.79 24.08 34.73
C ALA A 601 12.44 23.83 33.35
N GLU A 602 13.78 23.80 33.29
CA GLU A 602 14.53 23.44 32.07
C GLU A 602 14.10 22.08 31.50
N GLN A 603 13.43 21.25 32.30
CA GLN A 603 12.88 19.95 31.93
C GLN A 603 11.49 19.72 32.53
N THR A 604 10.58 19.14 31.77
CA THR A 604 9.28 18.62 32.25
C THR A 604 8.97 17.27 31.59
N SER A 605 8.00 16.54 32.12
CA SER A 605 7.55 15.26 31.57
C SER A 605 6.04 15.08 31.70
N ALA A 606 5.41 14.48 30.70
CA ALA A 606 4.06 13.97 30.77
C ALA A 606 4.07 12.44 30.70
N ARG A 607 3.23 11.79 31.52
CA ARG A 607 3.10 10.34 31.56
C ARG A 607 1.64 9.94 31.56
N PHE A 608 1.33 8.92 30.78
CA PHE A 608 0.00 8.31 30.79
C PHE A 608 0.08 6.84 30.40
N THR A 609 -0.92 6.08 30.84
CA THR A 609 -1.07 4.66 30.49
C THR A 609 -2.33 4.47 29.65
N VAL A 610 -2.25 3.73 28.55
CA VAL A 610 -3.38 3.27 27.73
C VAL A 610 -3.57 1.78 27.98
N LYS A 611 -4.78 1.36 28.34
CA LYS A 611 -5.09 -0.04 28.63
C LYS A 611 -6.48 -0.44 28.13
N ALA A 612 -6.58 -1.61 27.51
CA ALA A 612 -7.86 -2.21 27.16
C ALA A 612 -8.71 -2.50 28.43
N VAL A 613 -10.01 -2.21 28.38
CA VAL A 613 -10.95 -2.37 29.52
C VAL A 613 -12.19 -3.17 29.15
#